data_AF-A0A7C1Y5B5-F1
#
_entry.id   AF-A0A7C1Y5B5-F1
#
_cell.length_a   1.000
_cell.length_b   1.000
_cell.length_c   1.000
_cell.angle_alpha   90.00
_cell.angle_beta   90.00
_cell.angle_gamma   90.00
#
_symmetry.space_group_name_H-M   'P 1'
#
loop_
_entity.id
_entity.type
_entity.pdbx_description
1 polymer ?
#
loop_
_entity_poly.entity_id
_entity_poly.type
_entity_poly.pdbx_seq_one_letter_code
_entity_poly.pdbx_strand_id
1 'polypeptide(L)'
;MSSLKAIEKRVFEDLFGMASGYVLDFSNNTFAEFFRETANIDIYAQKYAFNGDSKAKRLRAFWEKEPDALVGKVLSGLLEVWQYNETQDGKPDDTPQYKKTAGIVARLTGKPPDPVLMEDEFLRRQYQDISIKNLPIDSSLVPVLESRLMEAQHCLVYAPLATIFLCGSILEGILLGVALQRPKAFNQAANSPKDKGNKAKPFQEWSLAQFIDVAHGLGVLKLDVKKFSHELRDFRNYIHPFQQLASKFTPDKHTAEICLQVLKAAIADLSGGRK
;
A
#
# COMPACT_ATOMS: atom_id res chain seq x y z
N MET A 1 -22.16 -11.38 -8.25
CA MET A 1 -21.49 -12.07 -7.12
C MET A 1 -20.21 -11.34 -6.82
N SER A 2 -19.98 -11.01 -5.56
CA SER A 2 -18.80 -10.28 -5.13
C SER A 2 -17.54 -11.16 -5.13
N SER A 3 -16.38 -10.55 -5.36
CA SER A 3 -15.04 -11.13 -5.21
C SER A 3 -14.58 -11.29 -3.75
N LEU A 4 -15.44 -10.98 -2.76
CA LEU A 4 -15.16 -11.18 -1.33
C LEU A 4 -14.68 -12.59 -1.02
N LYS A 5 -13.47 -12.69 -0.47
CA LYS A 5 -12.86 -13.96 -0.04
C LYS A 5 -13.52 -14.44 1.26
N ALA A 6 -13.50 -15.76 1.49
CA ALA A 6 -14.07 -16.35 2.71
C ALA A 6 -13.51 -15.74 4.01
N ILE A 7 -12.20 -15.43 4.05
CA ILE A 7 -11.57 -14.78 5.19
C ILE A 7 -12.04 -13.33 5.39
N GLU A 8 -12.34 -12.62 4.31
CA GLU A 8 -12.81 -11.23 4.36
C GLU A 8 -14.26 -11.18 4.86
N LYS A 9 -15.10 -12.13 4.42
CA LYS A 9 -16.46 -12.32 4.97
C LYS A 9 -16.42 -12.51 6.49
N ARG A 10 -15.51 -13.36 7.00
CA ARG A 10 -15.33 -13.55 8.45
C ARG A 10 -14.94 -12.27 9.18
N VAL A 11 -14.01 -11.50 8.61
CA VAL A 11 -13.59 -10.23 9.22
C VAL A 11 -14.76 -9.25 9.35
N PHE A 12 -15.63 -9.14 8.34
CA PHE A 12 -16.85 -8.33 8.42
C PHE A 12 -17.87 -8.91 9.41
N GLU A 13 -18.01 -10.24 9.45
CA GLU A 13 -18.90 -10.90 10.41
C GLU A 13 -18.50 -10.65 11.86
N ASP A 14 -17.19 -10.70 12.15
CA ASP A 14 -16.65 -10.41 13.47
C ASP A 14 -16.86 -8.93 13.82
N LEU A 15 -16.55 -8.01 12.90
CA LEU A 15 -16.67 -6.57 13.12
C LEU A 15 -18.13 -6.14 13.34
N PHE A 16 -19.07 -6.71 12.58
CA PHE A 16 -20.48 -6.37 12.66
C PHE A 16 -21.27 -7.24 13.64
N GLY A 17 -20.61 -8.10 14.43
CA GLY A 17 -21.27 -8.92 15.46
C GLY A 17 -22.28 -9.94 14.90
N MET A 18 -21.96 -10.60 13.79
CA MET A 18 -22.91 -11.41 13.01
C MET A 18 -23.07 -12.87 13.47
N ALA A 19 -22.31 -13.31 14.49
CA ALA A 19 -22.31 -14.69 14.95
C ALA A 19 -23.68 -15.17 15.45
N SER A 20 -24.43 -14.29 16.12
CA SER A 20 -25.77 -14.58 16.68
C SER A 20 -26.91 -14.28 15.70
N GLY A 21 -26.61 -13.87 14.46
CA GLY A 21 -27.61 -13.52 13.45
C GLY A 21 -27.97 -12.03 13.39
N TYR A 22 -27.41 -11.21 14.29
CA TYR A 22 -27.53 -9.76 14.29
C TYR A 22 -26.56 -9.11 13.28
N VAL A 23 -26.71 -7.81 13.05
CA VAL A 23 -25.77 -6.99 12.27
C VAL A 23 -25.77 -5.64 12.97
N LEU A 24 -24.68 -5.31 13.67
CA LEU A 24 -24.60 -4.15 14.56
C LEU A 24 -25.81 -4.09 15.50
N ASP A 25 -26.31 -2.90 15.78
CA ASP A 25 -27.49 -2.59 16.60
C ASP A 25 -28.79 -2.47 15.77
N PHE A 26 -28.79 -2.86 14.50
CA PHE A 26 -29.96 -2.73 13.64
C PHE A 26 -31.15 -3.61 14.09
N SER A 27 -32.33 -3.01 14.11
CA SER A 27 -33.61 -3.74 14.05
C SER A 27 -33.86 -4.25 12.63
N ASN A 28 -34.86 -5.13 12.44
CA ASN A 28 -35.19 -5.58 11.09
C ASN A 28 -35.68 -4.44 10.19
N ASN A 29 -36.44 -3.50 10.75
CA ASN A 29 -36.97 -2.35 10.02
C ASN A 29 -35.85 -1.38 9.62
N THR A 30 -35.00 -0.99 10.57
CA THR A 30 -33.89 -0.05 10.30
C THR A 30 -32.85 -0.68 9.38
N PHE A 31 -32.65 -2.01 9.42
CA PHE A 31 -31.80 -2.71 8.45
C PHE A 31 -32.39 -2.67 7.03
N ALA A 32 -33.71 -2.85 6.89
CA ALA A 32 -34.40 -2.76 5.60
C ALA A 32 -34.26 -1.35 5.02
N GLU A 33 -34.50 -0.33 5.84
CA GLU A 33 -34.41 1.08 5.48
C GLU A 33 -32.99 1.45 5.03
N PHE A 34 -31.96 1.08 5.81
CA PHE A 34 -30.56 1.28 5.45
C PHE A 34 -30.23 0.72 4.06
N PHE A 35 -30.70 -0.48 3.72
CA PHE A 35 -30.46 -1.09 2.40
C PHE A 35 -31.20 -0.36 1.26
N ARG A 36 -32.42 0.12 1.51
CA ARG A 36 -33.18 0.91 0.55
C ARG A 36 -32.49 2.24 0.27
N GLU A 37 -32.04 2.95 1.30
CA GLU A 37 -31.37 4.23 1.14
C GLU A 37 -29.98 4.07 0.50
N THR A 38 -29.19 3.10 0.96
CA THR A 38 -27.81 2.94 0.51
C THR A 38 -27.74 2.37 -0.90
N ALA A 39 -28.55 1.36 -1.23
CA ALA A 39 -28.39 0.60 -2.46
C ALA A 39 -29.67 0.47 -3.29
N ASN A 40 -30.79 1.06 -2.86
CA ASN A 40 -32.12 0.87 -3.46
C ASN A 40 -32.49 -0.62 -3.57
N ILE A 41 -32.23 -1.36 -2.49
CA ILE A 41 -32.44 -2.82 -2.43
C ILE A 41 -33.36 -3.17 -1.26
N ASP A 42 -34.32 -4.06 -1.50
CA ASP A 42 -35.05 -4.74 -0.43
C ASP A 42 -34.29 -6.00 -0.01
N ILE A 43 -33.57 -5.92 1.12
CA ILE A 43 -32.76 -7.02 1.65
C ILE A 43 -33.58 -8.23 2.12
N TYR A 44 -34.89 -8.06 2.34
CA TYR A 44 -35.80 -9.13 2.72
C TYR A 44 -36.51 -9.78 1.52
N ALA A 45 -36.26 -9.29 0.30
CA ALA A 45 -36.77 -9.92 -0.92
C ALA A 45 -36.38 -11.41 -1.01
N GLN A 46 -37.24 -12.22 -1.64
CA GLN A 46 -37.08 -13.68 -1.71
C GLN A 46 -35.71 -14.13 -2.26
N LYS A 47 -35.09 -13.32 -3.14
CA LYS A 47 -33.76 -13.60 -3.71
C LYS A 47 -32.63 -13.70 -2.67
N TYR A 48 -32.82 -13.17 -1.47
CA TYR A 48 -31.84 -13.22 -0.36
C TYR A 48 -32.25 -14.17 0.78
N ALA A 49 -33.37 -14.90 0.65
CA ALA A 49 -33.91 -15.73 1.73
C ALA A 49 -33.30 -17.13 1.83
N PHE A 50 -32.49 -17.55 0.84
CA PHE A 50 -32.08 -18.95 0.67
C PHE A 50 -31.16 -19.50 1.79
N ASN A 51 -30.53 -18.62 2.58
CA ASN A 51 -29.73 -19.01 3.75
C ASN A 51 -30.49 -18.87 5.09
N GLY A 52 -31.77 -18.50 5.02
CA GLY A 52 -32.66 -18.18 6.14
C GLY A 52 -32.86 -16.68 6.36
N ASP A 53 -33.61 -16.34 7.41
CA ASP A 53 -34.28 -15.03 7.48
C ASP A 53 -33.68 -14.01 8.47
N SER A 54 -32.61 -14.35 9.20
CA SER A 54 -31.93 -13.37 10.06
C SER A 54 -31.19 -12.33 9.22
N LYS A 55 -31.02 -11.10 9.76
CA LYS A 55 -30.26 -10.02 9.11
C LYS A 55 -28.91 -10.50 8.59
N ALA A 56 -28.16 -11.23 9.42
CA ALA A 56 -26.85 -11.74 9.02
C ALA A 56 -26.94 -12.75 7.86
N LYS A 57 -27.97 -13.61 7.84
CA LYS A 57 -28.19 -14.55 6.74
C LYS A 57 -28.58 -13.83 5.45
N ARG A 58 -29.42 -12.80 5.55
CA ARG A 58 -29.77 -11.92 4.41
C ARG A 58 -28.54 -11.17 3.87
N LEU A 59 -27.70 -10.64 4.76
CA LEU A 59 -26.45 -9.95 4.38
C LEU A 59 -25.45 -10.89 3.68
N ARG A 60 -25.29 -12.12 4.17
CA ARG A 60 -24.46 -13.15 3.50
C ARG A 60 -24.99 -13.49 2.11
N ALA A 61 -26.31 -13.68 1.99
CA ALA A 61 -26.96 -13.92 0.70
C ALA A 61 -26.77 -12.76 -0.28
N PHE A 62 -26.82 -11.51 0.22
CA PHE A 62 -26.52 -10.32 -0.56
C PHE A 62 -25.08 -10.32 -1.09
N TRP A 63 -24.07 -10.64 -0.26
CA TRP A 63 -22.67 -10.75 -0.71
C TRP A 63 -22.48 -11.77 -1.86
N GLU A 64 -23.26 -12.86 -1.84
CA GLU A 64 -23.19 -13.89 -2.87
C GLU A 64 -23.91 -13.52 -4.17
N LYS A 65 -24.98 -12.72 -4.10
CA LYS A 65 -25.79 -12.41 -5.28
C LYS A 65 -25.31 -11.17 -6.02
N GLU A 66 -24.93 -10.12 -5.28
CA GLU A 66 -24.69 -8.81 -5.86
C GLU A 66 -23.22 -8.60 -6.31
N PRO A 67 -22.94 -7.64 -7.22
CA PRO A 67 -21.59 -7.32 -7.67
C PRO A 67 -20.79 -6.49 -6.66
N ASP A 68 -19.46 -6.45 -6.84
CA ASP A 68 -18.53 -5.73 -5.95
C ASP A 68 -18.90 -4.27 -5.69
N ALA A 69 -19.35 -3.55 -6.71
CA ALA A 69 -19.73 -2.15 -6.55
C ALA A 69 -20.88 -1.95 -5.54
N LEU A 70 -21.92 -2.78 -5.60
CA LEU A 70 -23.06 -2.71 -4.69
C LEU A 70 -22.70 -3.23 -3.31
N VAL A 71 -21.95 -4.34 -3.25
CA VAL A 71 -21.48 -4.91 -1.99
C VAL A 71 -20.55 -3.95 -1.26
N GLY A 72 -19.59 -3.35 -1.97
CA GLY A 72 -18.69 -2.34 -1.43
C GLY A 72 -19.44 -1.10 -0.93
N LYS A 73 -20.44 -0.62 -1.67
CA LYS A 73 -21.27 0.53 -1.23
C LYS A 73 -21.99 0.26 0.09
N VAL A 74 -22.62 -0.91 0.22
CA VAL A 74 -23.33 -1.30 1.45
C VAL A 74 -22.36 -1.51 2.61
N LEU A 75 -21.22 -2.18 2.37
CA LEU A 75 -20.20 -2.38 3.40
C LEU A 75 -19.59 -1.05 3.87
N SER A 76 -19.43 -0.06 2.98
CA SER A 76 -19.01 1.30 3.34
C SER A 76 -19.98 1.94 4.32
N GLY A 77 -21.28 1.92 4.02
CA GLY A 77 -22.29 2.49 4.92
C GLY A 77 -22.36 1.76 6.27
N LEU A 78 -22.19 0.44 6.30
CA LEU A 78 -22.14 -0.32 7.55
C LEU A 78 -20.89 0.02 8.38
N LEU A 79 -19.76 0.30 7.74
CA LEU A 79 -18.56 0.77 8.42
C LEU A 79 -18.75 2.17 9.04
N GLU A 80 -19.42 3.08 8.34
CA GLU A 80 -19.76 4.40 8.88
C GLU A 80 -20.65 4.30 10.14
N VAL A 81 -21.65 3.40 10.11
CA VAL A 81 -22.51 3.14 11.28
C VAL A 81 -21.70 2.51 12.43
N TRP A 82 -20.82 1.56 12.13
CA TRP A 82 -19.95 0.96 13.14
C TRP A 82 -19.05 2.01 13.80
N GLN A 83 -18.42 2.90 13.02
CA GLN A 83 -17.59 3.99 13.56
C GLN A 83 -18.39 4.94 14.45
N TYR A 84 -19.59 5.30 14.02
CA TYR A 84 -20.49 6.15 14.81
C TYR A 84 -20.80 5.51 16.18
N ASN A 85 -21.10 4.20 16.21
CA ASN A 85 -21.39 3.49 17.46
C ASN A 85 -20.16 3.44 18.39
N GLU A 86 -18.97 3.18 17.84
CA GLU A 86 -17.74 3.07 18.64
C GLU A 86 -17.28 4.42 19.21
N THR A 87 -17.46 5.52 18.46
CA THR A 87 -17.19 6.88 18.97
C THR A 87 -18.12 7.27 20.12
N GLN A 88 -19.40 6.86 20.08
CA GLN A 88 -20.35 7.07 21.19
C GLN A 88 -19.96 6.28 22.45
N ASP A 89 -19.38 5.09 22.27
CA ASP A 89 -18.86 4.25 23.35
C ASP A 89 -17.51 4.75 23.92
N GLY A 90 -16.95 5.84 23.39
CA GLY A 90 -15.65 6.38 23.80
C GLY A 90 -14.46 5.52 23.40
N LYS A 91 -14.65 4.60 22.43
CA LYS A 91 -13.59 3.75 21.88
C LYS A 91 -12.95 4.44 20.66
N PRO A 92 -11.68 4.14 20.36
CA PRO A 92 -11.03 4.68 19.16
C PRO A 92 -11.71 4.13 17.89
N ASP A 93 -12.07 5.03 16.98
CA ASP A 93 -12.72 4.74 15.69
C ASP A 93 -11.77 4.25 14.59
N ASP A 94 -10.45 4.27 14.87
CA ASP A 94 -9.38 3.85 13.98
C ASP A 94 -8.69 2.55 14.44
N THR A 95 -9.47 1.48 14.64
CA THR A 95 -8.92 0.19 15.07
C THR A 95 -8.23 -0.55 13.90
N PRO A 96 -7.22 -1.42 14.16
CA PRO A 96 -6.61 -2.24 13.11
C PRO A 96 -7.62 -3.10 12.32
N GLN A 97 -8.74 -3.46 12.94
CA GLN A 97 -9.81 -4.22 12.30
C GLN A 97 -10.63 -3.34 11.36
N TYR A 98 -10.97 -2.12 11.79
CA TYR A 98 -11.60 -1.09 10.95
C TYR A 98 -10.75 -0.77 9.71
N LYS A 99 -9.46 -0.50 9.93
CA LYS A 99 -8.44 -0.29 8.91
C LYS A 99 -8.47 -1.39 7.84
N LYS A 100 -8.42 -2.65 8.28
CA LYS A 100 -8.46 -3.81 7.39
C LYS A 100 -9.75 -3.89 6.57
N THR A 101 -10.91 -3.65 7.18
CA THR A 101 -12.20 -3.66 6.48
C THR A 101 -12.36 -2.51 5.50
N ALA A 102 -11.90 -1.31 5.85
CA ALA A 102 -11.89 -0.14 4.98
C ALA A 102 -11.06 -0.40 3.71
N GLY A 103 -9.90 -1.05 3.83
CA GLY A 103 -9.10 -1.46 2.67
C GLY A 103 -9.82 -2.44 1.74
N ILE A 104 -10.59 -3.37 2.29
CA ILE A 104 -11.40 -4.32 1.49
C ILE A 104 -12.53 -3.57 0.77
N VAL A 105 -13.23 -2.64 1.45
CA VAL A 105 -14.28 -1.81 0.85
C VAL A 105 -13.73 -0.93 -0.27
N ALA A 106 -12.56 -0.31 -0.09
CA ALA A 106 -11.89 0.47 -1.12
C ALA A 106 -11.64 -0.36 -2.39
N ARG A 107 -11.09 -1.58 -2.21
CA ARG A 107 -10.90 -2.53 -3.32
C ARG A 107 -12.20 -2.86 -4.05
N LEU A 108 -13.28 -3.16 -3.31
CA LEU A 108 -14.58 -3.52 -3.90
C LEU A 108 -15.24 -2.35 -4.65
N THR A 109 -15.03 -1.12 -4.17
CA THR A 109 -15.58 0.10 -4.79
C THR A 109 -14.70 0.66 -5.90
N GLY A 110 -13.54 0.06 -6.17
CA GLY A 110 -12.56 0.58 -7.14
C GLY A 110 -11.89 1.89 -6.69
N LYS A 111 -12.07 2.30 -5.44
CA LYS A 111 -11.37 3.44 -4.86
C LYS A 111 -9.95 3.00 -4.46
N PRO A 112 -8.91 3.79 -4.72
CA PRO A 112 -7.59 3.49 -4.18
C PRO A 112 -7.68 3.42 -2.65
N PRO A 113 -6.99 2.46 -1.99
CA PRO A 113 -6.99 2.35 -0.55
C PRO A 113 -6.53 3.67 0.10
N ASP A 114 -7.05 3.93 1.29
CA ASP A 114 -6.68 5.10 2.08
C ASP A 114 -5.13 5.14 2.25
N PRO A 115 -4.48 6.27 1.91
CA PRO A 115 -3.04 6.44 2.04
C PRO A 115 -2.49 6.03 3.41
N VAL A 116 -3.22 6.33 4.49
CA VAL A 116 -2.79 6.06 5.88
C VAL A 116 -2.74 4.55 6.15
N LEU A 117 -3.69 3.79 5.61
CA LEU A 117 -3.73 2.34 5.73
C LEU A 117 -2.60 1.67 4.94
N MET A 118 -2.29 2.24 3.78
CA MET A 118 -1.23 1.76 2.91
C MET A 118 0.14 1.95 3.56
N GLU A 119 0.34 3.08 4.25
CA GLU A 119 1.54 3.39 5.02
C GLU A 119 1.72 2.45 6.22
N ASP A 120 0.68 2.26 7.04
CA ASP A 120 0.74 1.35 8.20
C ASP A 120 1.01 -0.11 7.80
N GLU A 121 0.36 -0.60 6.73
CA GLU A 121 0.61 -1.95 6.20
C GLU A 121 2.04 -2.07 5.64
N PHE A 122 2.52 -1.04 4.96
CA PHE A 122 3.87 -0.99 4.41
C PHE A 122 4.95 -1.06 5.50
N LEU A 123 4.77 -0.30 6.58
CA LEU A 123 5.70 -0.24 7.71
C LEU A 123 5.73 -1.52 8.54
N ARG A 124 4.58 -2.18 8.70
CA ARG A 124 4.48 -3.46 9.44
C ARG A 124 4.99 -4.67 8.66
N ARG A 125 5.24 -4.53 7.37
CA ARG A 125 5.70 -5.63 6.52
C ARG A 125 7.10 -6.08 6.96
N GLN A 126 7.22 -7.32 7.43
CA GLN A 126 8.54 -7.85 7.77
C GLN A 126 9.22 -8.35 6.50
N TYR A 127 10.33 -7.71 6.13
CA TYR A 127 11.24 -8.23 5.13
C TYR A 127 12.38 -8.96 5.88
N GLN A 128 12.31 -10.28 5.96
CA GLN A 128 13.39 -11.09 6.52
C GLN A 128 14.49 -11.29 5.45
N ASP A 129 15.74 -11.12 5.86
CA ASP A 129 16.96 -11.37 5.07
C ASP A 129 16.98 -10.80 3.65
N ILE A 130 17.04 -9.48 3.58
CA ILE A 130 17.25 -8.80 2.31
C ILE A 130 18.70 -8.94 1.88
N SER A 131 18.91 -9.66 0.78
CA SER A 131 20.22 -9.88 0.19
C SER A 131 20.38 -9.12 -1.12
N ILE A 132 21.30 -8.17 -1.15
CA ILE A 132 21.69 -7.43 -2.35
C ILE A 132 22.31 -8.39 -3.39
N LYS A 133 22.90 -9.51 -2.94
CA LYS A 133 23.52 -10.53 -3.81
C LYS A 133 22.56 -11.16 -4.82
N ASN A 134 21.27 -11.18 -4.50
CA ASN A 134 20.24 -11.78 -5.36
C ASN A 134 19.69 -10.81 -6.40
N LEU A 135 20.14 -9.55 -6.40
CA LEU A 135 19.70 -8.56 -7.37
C LEU A 135 20.33 -8.81 -8.74
N PRO A 136 19.61 -8.56 -9.84
CA PRO A 136 20.15 -8.64 -11.19
C PRO A 136 21.01 -7.39 -11.47
N ILE A 137 22.18 -7.31 -10.83
CA ILE A 137 23.17 -6.23 -10.96
C ILE A 137 24.58 -6.81 -11.15
N ASP A 138 25.54 -5.96 -11.51
CA ASP A 138 26.94 -6.37 -11.62
C ASP A 138 27.50 -6.80 -10.24
N SER A 139 28.15 -7.96 -10.17
CA SER A 139 28.71 -8.50 -8.93
C SER A 139 29.76 -7.60 -8.27
N SER A 140 30.46 -6.77 -9.06
CA SER A 140 31.44 -5.81 -8.55
C SER A 140 30.80 -4.65 -7.78
N LEU A 141 29.51 -4.35 -8.03
CA LEU A 141 28.77 -3.30 -7.34
C LEU A 141 28.26 -3.76 -5.96
N VAL A 142 28.04 -5.07 -5.79
CA VAL A 142 27.44 -5.65 -4.57
C VAL A 142 28.21 -5.26 -3.29
N PRO A 143 29.55 -5.38 -3.19
CA PRO A 143 30.27 -5.02 -1.97
C PRO A 143 30.11 -3.54 -1.58
N VAL A 144 30.03 -2.65 -2.57
CA VAL A 144 29.84 -1.21 -2.34
C VAL A 144 28.45 -0.93 -1.76
N LEU A 145 27.42 -1.57 -2.30
CA LEU A 145 26.05 -1.41 -1.81
C LEU A 145 25.86 -2.06 -0.43
N GLU A 146 26.46 -3.22 -0.17
CA GLU A 146 26.43 -3.89 1.14
C GLU A 146 27.14 -3.05 2.21
N SER A 147 28.31 -2.47 1.89
CA SER A 147 29.02 -1.57 2.79
C SER A 147 28.18 -0.34 3.15
N ARG A 148 27.53 0.29 2.16
CA ARG A 148 26.63 1.43 2.41
C ARG A 148 25.40 1.05 3.22
N LEU A 149 24.84 -0.15 2.98
CA LEU A 149 23.71 -0.64 3.75
C LEU A 149 24.09 -0.87 5.22
N MET A 150 25.26 -1.44 5.47
CA MET A 150 25.80 -1.62 6.82
C MET A 150 26.01 -0.26 7.50
N GLU A 151 26.60 0.71 6.81
CA GLU A 151 26.76 2.08 7.32
C GLU A 151 25.40 2.73 7.64
N ALA A 152 24.42 2.60 6.75
CA ALA A 152 23.07 3.13 6.97
C ALA A 152 22.41 2.55 8.23
N GLN A 153 22.61 1.25 8.48
CA GLN A 153 22.11 0.56 9.67
C GLN A 153 22.82 1.05 10.95
N HIS A 154 24.13 1.28 10.91
CA HIS A 154 24.87 1.83 12.05
C HIS A 154 24.46 3.27 12.37
N CYS A 155 24.20 4.08 11.35
CA CYS A 155 23.76 5.47 11.52
C CYS A 155 22.32 5.59 12.04
N LEU A 156 21.49 4.55 11.94
CA LEU A 156 20.03 4.63 12.12
C LEU A 156 19.62 5.33 13.42
N VAL A 157 20.31 5.04 14.52
CA VAL A 157 19.95 5.55 15.85
C VAL A 157 20.48 6.97 16.09
N TYR A 158 21.67 7.28 15.61
CA TYR A 158 22.42 8.48 16.03
C TYR A 158 22.59 9.53 14.93
N ALA A 159 22.42 9.15 13.66
CA ALA A 159 22.54 10.02 12.50
C ALA A 159 21.44 9.72 11.47
N PRO A 160 20.15 9.99 11.78
CA PRO A 160 19.03 9.66 10.89
C PRO A 160 19.15 10.26 9.50
N LEU A 161 19.64 11.51 9.40
CA LEU A 161 19.87 12.18 8.11
C LEU A 161 20.86 11.42 7.23
N ALA A 162 21.94 10.88 7.82
CA ALA A 162 22.92 10.08 7.08
C ALA A 162 22.32 8.76 6.59
N THR A 163 21.53 8.08 7.43
CA THR A 163 20.80 6.87 7.03
C THR A 163 19.88 7.13 5.83
N ILE A 164 19.13 8.23 5.84
CA ILE A 164 18.25 8.62 4.72
C ILE A 164 19.05 8.80 3.42
N PHE A 165 20.18 9.53 3.48
CA PHE A 165 21.02 9.77 2.31
C PHE A 165 21.61 8.49 1.74
N LEU A 166 22.09 7.61 2.63
CA LEU A 166 22.60 6.29 2.25
C LEU A 166 21.48 5.44 1.63
N CYS A 167 20.28 5.42 2.20
CA CYS A 167 19.14 4.70 1.65
C CYS A 167 18.80 5.15 0.22
N GLY A 168 18.68 6.47 0.00
CA GLY A 168 18.43 7.02 -1.34
C GLY A 168 19.56 6.70 -2.33
N SER A 169 20.81 6.76 -1.88
CA SER A 169 21.96 6.44 -2.74
C SER A 169 22.06 4.95 -3.08
N ILE A 170 21.71 4.04 -2.15
CA ILE A 170 21.68 2.60 -2.43
C ILE A 170 20.56 2.30 -3.42
N LEU A 171 19.37 2.90 -3.25
CA LEU A 171 18.25 2.72 -4.18
C LEU A 171 18.63 3.15 -5.60
N GLU A 172 19.28 4.31 -5.75
CA GLU A 172 19.77 4.79 -7.04
C GLU A 172 20.79 3.83 -7.67
N GLY A 173 21.78 3.39 -6.89
CA GLY A 173 22.79 2.43 -7.36
C GLY A 173 22.19 1.10 -7.80
N ILE A 174 21.19 0.59 -7.06
CA ILE A 174 20.48 -0.63 -7.42
C ILE A 174 19.72 -0.45 -8.73
N LEU A 175 18.90 0.61 -8.86
CA LEU A 175 18.07 0.80 -10.04
C LEU A 175 18.91 1.03 -11.30
N LEU A 176 20.00 1.78 -11.20
CA LEU A 176 20.98 1.92 -12.27
C LEU A 176 21.60 0.56 -12.62
N GLY A 177 22.03 -0.22 -11.63
CA GLY A 177 22.57 -1.56 -11.83
C GLY A 177 21.59 -2.48 -12.58
N VAL A 178 20.31 -2.46 -12.20
CA VAL A 178 19.25 -3.24 -12.87
C VAL A 178 19.02 -2.76 -14.30
N ALA A 179 19.01 -1.43 -14.52
CA ALA A 179 18.87 -0.85 -15.85
C ALA A 179 20.03 -1.25 -16.79
N LEU A 180 21.26 -1.27 -16.27
CA LEU A 180 22.45 -1.71 -17.00
C LEU A 180 22.40 -3.20 -17.39
N GLN A 181 21.77 -4.05 -16.58
CA GLN A 181 21.54 -5.46 -16.92
C GLN A 181 20.37 -5.66 -17.89
N ARG A 182 19.48 -4.67 -18.05
CA ARG A 182 18.30 -4.73 -18.93
C ARG A 182 18.17 -3.48 -19.83
N PRO A 183 19.22 -3.11 -20.59
CA PRO A 183 19.30 -1.80 -21.24
C PRO A 183 18.23 -1.60 -22.31
N LYS A 184 17.89 -2.66 -23.06
CA LYS A 184 16.83 -2.60 -24.09
C LYS A 184 15.46 -2.32 -23.47
N ALA A 185 15.12 -3.00 -22.37
CA ALA A 185 13.84 -2.85 -21.72
C ALA A 185 13.66 -1.43 -21.15
N PHE A 186 14.68 -0.92 -20.44
CA PHE A 186 14.64 0.43 -19.86
C PHE A 186 14.58 1.52 -20.94
N ASN A 187 15.43 1.45 -21.97
CA ASN A 187 15.47 2.48 -23.02
C ASN A 187 14.22 2.49 -23.92
N GLN A 188 13.47 1.38 -23.99
CA GLN A 188 12.25 1.25 -24.80
C GLN A 188 10.96 1.44 -23.99
N ALA A 189 11.06 1.58 -22.67
CA ALA A 189 9.90 1.83 -21.82
C ALA A 189 9.18 3.12 -22.23
N ALA A 190 7.85 3.14 -22.10
CA ALA A 190 7.02 4.29 -22.52
C ALA A 190 7.43 5.60 -21.83
N ASN A 191 7.89 5.51 -20.58
CA ASN A 191 8.33 6.62 -19.74
C ASN A 191 9.86 6.78 -19.68
N SER A 192 10.61 6.13 -20.58
CA SER A 192 12.04 6.34 -20.69
C SER A 192 12.34 7.82 -20.97
N PRO A 193 13.25 8.48 -20.24
CA PRO A 193 13.65 9.84 -20.54
C PRO A 193 14.35 9.91 -21.89
N LYS A 194 13.95 10.90 -22.69
CA LYS A 194 14.45 11.13 -24.04
C LYS A 194 15.10 12.50 -24.18
N ASP A 195 16.03 12.60 -25.10
CA ASP A 195 16.64 13.86 -25.52
C ASP A 195 15.70 14.64 -26.46
N LYS A 196 16.18 15.80 -26.92
CA LYS A 196 15.45 16.66 -27.87
C LYS A 196 15.17 15.96 -29.22
N GLY A 197 15.94 14.93 -29.56
CA GLY A 197 15.80 14.12 -30.77
C GLY A 197 14.92 12.87 -30.58
N ASN A 198 14.18 12.76 -29.47
CA ASN A 198 13.34 11.61 -29.14
C ASN A 198 14.12 10.29 -28.98
N LYS A 199 15.44 10.36 -28.75
CA LYS A 199 16.30 9.22 -28.45
C LYS A 199 16.42 9.04 -26.94
N ALA A 200 16.46 7.80 -26.46
CA ALA A 200 16.67 7.52 -25.04
C ALA A 200 18.00 8.11 -24.56
N LYS A 201 17.97 8.81 -23.42
CA LYS A 201 19.18 9.39 -22.81
C LYS A 201 20.12 8.29 -22.30
N PRO A 202 21.44 8.51 -22.30
CA PRO A 202 22.37 7.66 -21.56
C PRO A 202 21.97 7.53 -20.09
N PHE A 203 22.11 6.35 -19.48
CA PHE A 203 21.69 6.12 -18.09
C PHE A 203 22.37 7.04 -17.06
N GLN A 204 23.56 7.55 -17.35
CA GLN A 204 24.26 8.52 -16.48
C GLN A 204 23.52 9.87 -16.35
N GLU A 205 22.65 10.19 -17.31
CA GLU A 205 21.84 11.41 -17.30
C GLU A 205 20.45 11.18 -16.68
N TRP A 206 20.14 9.96 -16.25
CA TRP A 206 18.85 9.66 -15.63
C TRP A 206 18.87 10.07 -14.16
N SER A 207 17.80 10.70 -13.71
CA SER A 207 17.59 10.95 -12.28
C SER A 207 17.02 9.72 -11.58
N LEU A 208 17.20 9.65 -10.24
CA LEU A 208 16.55 8.62 -9.43
C LEU A 208 15.02 8.58 -9.66
N ALA A 209 14.38 9.73 -9.83
CA ALA A 209 12.95 9.81 -10.15
C ALA A 209 12.60 9.04 -11.43
N GLN A 210 13.38 9.24 -12.50
CA GLN A 210 13.17 8.57 -13.79
C GLN A 210 13.41 7.07 -13.69
N PHE A 211 14.42 6.64 -12.93
CA PHE A 211 14.64 5.23 -12.66
C PHE A 211 13.46 4.59 -11.93
N ILE A 212 12.92 5.23 -10.89
CA ILE A 212 11.75 4.75 -10.13
C ILE A 212 10.53 4.62 -11.06
N ASP A 213 10.26 5.65 -11.86
CA ASP A 213 9.13 5.67 -12.78
C ASP A 213 9.23 4.55 -13.82
N VAL A 214 10.38 4.41 -14.48
CA VAL A 214 10.60 3.39 -15.51
C VAL A 214 10.56 1.98 -14.92
N ALA A 215 11.19 1.77 -13.76
CA ALA A 215 11.15 0.49 -13.07
C ALA A 215 9.71 0.05 -12.72
N HIS A 216 8.87 0.99 -12.28
CA HIS A 216 7.44 0.71 -12.10
C HIS A 216 6.71 0.43 -13.42
N GLY A 217 6.96 1.23 -14.46
CA GLY A 217 6.34 1.03 -15.78
C GLY A 217 6.67 -0.32 -16.43
N LEU A 218 7.83 -0.89 -16.08
CA LEU A 218 8.25 -2.24 -16.49
C LEU A 218 7.73 -3.36 -15.56
N GLY A 219 6.98 -3.01 -14.51
CA GLY A 219 6.44 -3.96 -13.54
C GLY A 219 7.47 -4.56 -12.59
N VAL A 220 8.71 -4.03 -12.53
CA VAL A 220 9.75 -4.51 -11.61
C VAL A 220 9.66 -3.87 -10.22
N LEU A 221 8.96 -2.73 -10.09
CA LEU A 221 8.54 -2.14 -8.82
C LEU A 221 7.01 -2.07 -8.74
N LYS A 222 6.44 -2.47 -7.60
CA LYS A 222 5.01 -2.32 -7.32
C LYS A 222 4.65 -0.85 -7.04
N LEU A 223 3.36 -0.52 -7.16
CA LEU A 223 2.89 0.87 -7.05
C LEU A 223 3.15 1.50 -5.68
N ASP A 224 3.01 0.72 -4.60
CA ASP A 224 3.33 1.16 -3.24
C ASP A 224 4.82 1.54 -3.14
N VAL A 225 5.70 0.64 -3.60
CA VAL A 225 7.15 0.85 -3.58
C VAL A 225 7.55 2.03 -4.43
N LYS A 226 6.93 2.22 -5.60
CA LYS A 226 7.14 3.40 -6.44
C LYS A 226 6.85 4.69 -5.65
N LYS A 227 5.68 4.80 -5.05
CA LYS A 227 5.26 6.01 -4.31
C LYS A 227 6.24 6.31 -3.17
N PHE A 228 6.50 5.34 -2.30
CA PHE A 228 7.40 5.55 -1.17
C PHE A 228 8.87 5.76 -1.60
N SER A 229 9.29 5.22 -2.75
CA SER A 229 10.62 5.50 -3.32
C SER A 229 10.78 6.95 -3.77
N HIS A 230 9.70 7.59 -4.27
CA HIS A 230 9.74 9.03 -4.56
C HIS A 230 9.85 9.86 -3.28
N GLU A 231 9.14 9.48 -2.21
CA GLU A 231 9.29 10.14 -0.90
C GLU A 231 10.72 9.99 -0.35
N LEU A 232 11.30 8.78 -0.42
CA LEU A 232 12.70 8.54 -0.05
C LEU A 232 13.67 9.41 -0.87
N ARG A 233 13.46 9.53 -2.19
CA ARG A 233 14.24 10.44 -3.05
C ARG A 233 14.16 11.88 -2.54
N ASP A 234 12.97 12.34 -2.18
CA ASP A 234 12.77 13.71 -1.70
C ASP A 234 13.42 13.97 -0.36
N PHE A 235 13.34 13.02 0.58
CA PHE A 235 14.12 13.11 1.82
C PHE A 235 15.63 13.12 1.54
N ARG A 236 16.11 12.34 0.56
CA ARG A 236 17.52 12.34 0.16
C ARG A 236 17.96 13.68 -0.43
N ASN A 237 17.08 14.44 -1.08
CA ASN A 237 17.40 15.74 -1.65
C ASN A 237 17.74 16.81 -0.58
N TYR A 238 17.40 16.56 0.69
CA TYR A 238 17.86 17.38 1.81
C TYR A 238 19.36 17.24 2.11
N ILE A 239 20.11 16.48 1.30
CA ILE A 239 21.57 16.61 1.22
C ILE A 239 22.00 18.04 0.85
N HIS A 240 21.12 18.81 0.21
CA HIS A 240 21.29 20.24 -0.03
C HIS A 240 20.79 21.05 1.18
N PRO A 241 21.68 21.68 1.98
CA PRO A 241 21.29 22.30 3.26
C PRO A 241 20.25 23.41 3.14
N PHE A 242 20.27 24.21 2.06
CA PHE A 242 19.27 25.25 1.84
C PHE A 242 17.87 24.69 1.55
N GLN A 243 17.78 23.53 0.89
CA GLN A 243 16.51 22.85 0.67
C GLN A 243 15.96 22.27 1.98
N GLN A 244 16.85 21.74 2.84
CA GLN A 244 16.49 21.30 4.19
C GLN A 244 16.00 22.48 5.06
N LEU A 245 16.69 23.62 5.01
CA LEU A 245 16.30 24.83 5.74
C LEU A 245 14.92 25.34 5.30
N ALA A 246 14.68 25.43 3.99
CA ALA A 246 13.42 25.91 3.43
C ALA A 246 12.23 25.02 3.80
N SER A 247 12.44 23.70 3.85
CA SER A 247 11.43 22.72 4.27
C SER A 247 11.27 22.59 5.78
N LYS A 248 12.18 23.17 6.57
CA LYS A 248 12.28 22.96 8.04
C LYS A 248 12.34 21.48 8.42
N PHE A 249 12.98 20.68 7.58
CA PHE A 249 13.04 19.23 7.77
C PHE A 249 14.10 18.84 8.80
N THR A 250 13.64 18.21 9.88
CA THR A 250 14.48 17.65 10.95
C THR A 250 14.17 16.17 11.11
N PRO A 251 14.88 15.27 10.39
CA PRO A 251 14.58 13.85 10.46
C PRO A 251 14.95 13.28 11.82
N ASP A 252 14.12 12.38 12.29
CA ASP A 252 14.35 11.58 13.47
C ASP A 252 14.59 10.11 13.11
N LYS A 253 14.82 9.29 14.14
CA LYS A 253 15.00 7.84 13.98
C LYS A 253 13.83 7.20 13.22
N HIS A 254 12.60 7.62 13.52
CA HIS A 254 11.41 7.06 12.90
C HIS A 254 11.40 7.31 11.38
N THR A 255 11.69 8.54 10.96
CA THR A 255 11.82 8.92 9.55
C THR A 255 12.88 8.07 8.83
N ALA A 256 14.01 7.81 9.49
CA ALA A 256 15.06 6.95 8.93
C ALA A 256 14.67 5.47 8.87
N GLU A 257 13.90 4.96 9.84
CA GLU A 257 13.33 3.59 9.81
C GLU A 257 12.38 3.41 8.63
N ILE A 258 11.52 4.39 8.36
CA ILE A 258 10.64 4.42 7.18
C ILE A 258 11.49 4.34 5.91
N CYS A 259 12.50 5.19 5.77
CA CYS A 259 13.39 5.22 4.60
C CYS A 259 14.12 3.88 4.37
N LEU A 260 14.59 3.25 5.45
CA LEU A 260 15.21 1.92 5.39
C LEU A 260 14.18 0.87 4.95
N GLN A 261 12.96 0.95 5.44
CA GLN A 261 11.86 0.07 5.05
C GLN A 261 11.49 0.22 3.56
N VAL A 262 11.56 1.44 3.02
CA VAL A 262 11.41 1.71 1.58
C VAL A 262 12.47 0.99 0.76
N LEU A 263 13.73 1.17 1.13
CA LEU A 263 14.84 0.49 0.47
C LEU A 263 14.67 -1.04 0.51
N LYS A 264 14.29 -1.55 1.68
CA LYS A 264 14.03 -2.98 1.88
C LYS A 264 12.95 -3.53 0.94
N ALA A 265 11.84 -2.81 0.82
CA ALA A 265 10.75 -3.16 -0.09
C ALA A 265 11.18 -3.17 -1.56
N ALA A 266 11.98 -2.17 -1.98
CA ALA A 266 12.51 -2.09 -3.33
C ALA A 266 13.43 -3.28 -3.66
N ILE A 267 14.32 -3.67 -2.74
CA ILE A 267 15.18 -4.85 -2.93
C ILE A 267 14.33 -6.13 -3.05
N ALA A 268 13.28 -6.27 -2.24
CA ALA A 268 12.38 -7.42 -2.29
C ALA A 268 11.62 -7.52 -3.63
N ASP A 269 11.11 -6.40 -4.15
CA ASP A 269 10.48 -6.34 -5.47
C ASP A 269 11.46 -6.75 -6.58
N LEU A 270 12.67 -6.17 -6.58
CA LEU A 270 13.66 -6.36 -7.63
C LEU A 270 14.34 -7.74 -7.63
N SER A 271 14.38 -8.41 -6.47
CA SER A 271 14.88 -9.79 -6.33
C SER A 271 13.82 -10.86 -6.62
N GLY A 272 12.58 -10.46 -6.92
CA GLY A 272 11.46 -11.39 -7.17
C GLY A 272 10.90 -12.04 -5.89
N GLY A 273 11.25 -11.53 -4.71
CA GLY A 273 10.77 -12.02 -3.42
C GLY A 273 9.30 -11.70 -3.13
N ARG A 274 8.65 -10.86 -3.95
CA ARG A 274 7.27 -10.41 -3.76
C ARG A 274 6.35 -11.01 -4.86
N LYS A 275 6.04 -12.30 -4.74
CA LYS A 275 4.93 -12.91 -5.51
C LYS A 275 3.58 -12.34 -5.06
#